data_AF-A0A1V4PQG7-F1
#
_entry.id   AF-A0A1V4PQG7-F1
#
_cell.length_a   1.000
_cell.length_b   1.000
_cell.length_c   1.000
_cell.angle_alpha   90.00
_cell.angle_beta   90.00
_cell.angle_gamma   90.00
#
_symmetry.space_group_name_H-M   'P 1'
#
loop_
_entity.id
_entity.type
_entity.pdbx_description
1 polymer ?
#
loop_
_entity_poly.entity_id
_entity_poly.type
_entity_poly.pdbx_seq_one_letter_code
_entity_poly.pdbx_strand_id
1 'polypeptide(L)'
;MVMADRPEVATASGPVSALAVVGLAESMLNGLARVPFQKPWSGPGGLLDNLGQSVTRQTIRAFMGYSMGLPIEEFRSMEKFIDDICKIVLPPVVGLAGKVEIVADEVAGIPGIWCRAKDSTDSYVDDAEQKKAIDGTMLYLHGGGYIGTSPMMYAAFAAALVRLTGFEIFIADYRMAPEFPFPAGVHDAADVYRGLLERGVDPAHLVVAGDSGGGGLATSLVAYLRDHDLPKPAALALFSPEIDLDLDHDSIVENAPYDILPWSIPVAPYLRGVQPNDDRVSAVYGHPDPEWFPATFVCWGEVEMFRDGIRQFVENLEAAGVPVTGREERGMFHVFPILMPWAESSKRVLRELGELADRYVISDPQAAQTH
;
A
#
# COMPACT_ATOMS: atom_id res chain seq x y z
N MET A 1 -6.08 -1.94 14.79
CA MET A 1 -7.51 -2.23 14.64
C MET A 1 -7.71 -2.61 13.17
N VAL A 2 -8.80 -3.28 12.83
CA VAL A 2 -9.19 -3.49 11.41
C VAL A 2 -10.58 -2.91 11.22
N MET A 3 -10.96 -2.54 9.99
CA MET A 3 -12.29 -1.99 9.67
C MET A 3 -13.45 -2.73 10.33
N ALA A 4 -13.42 -4.07 10.31
CA ALA A 4 -14.43 -4.93 10.92
C ALA A 4 -14.54 -4.87 12.46
N ASP A 5 -13.61 -4.19 13.15
CA ASP A 5 -13.68 -3.92 14.59
C ASP A 5 -14.45 -2.63 14.91
N ARG A 6 -14.77 -1.80 13.91
CA ARG A 6 -15.47 -0.53 14.12
C ARG A 6 -16.96 -0.77 14.45
N PRO A 7 -17.53 -0.08 15.46
CA PRO A 7 -18.92 -0.29 15.89
C PRO A 7 -19.98 -0.10 14.78
N GLU A 8 -19.69 0.75 13.80
CA GLU A 8 -20.58 1.08 12.69
C GLU A 8 -20.52 0.06 11.55
N VAL A 9 -19.56 -0.86 11.57
CA VAL A 9 -19.30 -1.82 10.50
C VAL A 9 -19.97 -3.15 10.84
N ALA A 10 -20.91 -3.56 9.99
CA ALA A 10 -21.60 -4.84 10.14
C ALA A 10 -20.69 -6.01 9.71
N THR A 11 -20.77 -7.10 10.47
CA THR A 11 -20.07 -8.36 10.17
C THR A 11 -21.08 -9.51 10.10
N ALA A 12 -20.79 -10.50 9.25
CA ALA A 12 -21.64 -11.66 9.11
C ALA A 12 -21.67 -12.49 10.41
N SER A 13 -22.76 -13.24 10.60
CA SER A 13 -22.86 -14.17 11.74
C SER A 13 -21.71 -15.19 11.77
N GLY A 14 -21.41 -15.74 12.94
CA GLY A 14 -20.32 -16.74 13.11
C GLY A 14 -20.37 -17.92 12.12
N PRO A 15 -21.54 -18.59 11.92
CA PRO A 15 -21.65 -19.68 10.95
C PRO A 15 -21.37 -19.25 9.50
N VAL A 16 -21.89 -18.09 9.07
CA VAL A 16 -21.67 -17.56 7.72
C VAL A 16 -20.19 -17.21 7.53
N SER A 17 -19.58 -16.57 8.54
CA SER A 17 -18.16 -16.24 8.54
C SER A 17 -17.28 -17.50 8.41
N ALA A 18 -17.62 -18.58 9.11
CA ALA A 18 -16.90 -19.85 8.99
C ALA A 18 -17.00 -20.46 7.59
N LEU A 19 -18.19 -20.40 6.96
CA LEU A 19 -18.38 -20.85 5.59
C LEU A 19 -17.58 -20.01 4.58
N ALA A 20 -17.50 -18.69 4.79
CA ALA A 20 -16.69 -17.81 3.95
C ALA A 20 -15.19 -18.17 4.02
N VAL A 21 -14.67 -18.44 5.21
CA VAL A 21 -13.28 -18.89 5.39
C VAL A 21 -13.01 -20.25 4.73
N VAL A 22 -13.94 -21.20 4.85
CA VAL A 22 -13.81 -22.50 4.18
C VAL A 22 -13.83 -22.33 2.66
N GLY A 23 -14.75 -21.53 2.13
CA GLY A 23 -14.83 -21.24 0.70
C GLY A 23 -13.57 -20.54 0.16
N LEU A 24 -12.96 -19.65 0.95
CA LEU A 24 -11.67 -19.06 0.61
C LEU A 24 -10.57 -20.12 0.51
N ALA A 25 -10.47 -21.01 1.50
CA ALA A 25 -9.48 -22.09 1.50
C ALA A 25 -9.67 -23.03 0.30
N GLU A 26 -10.92 -23.40 -0.03
CA GLU A 26 -11.25 -24.17 -1.23
C GLU A 26 -10.87 -23.45 -2.52
N SER A 27 -11.15 -22.15 -2.62
CA SER A 27 -10.77 -21.32 -3.77
C SER A 27 -9.26 -21.30 -3.96
N MET A 28 -8.50 -21.08 -2.89
CA MET A 28 -7.03 -21.07 -2.92
C MET A 28 -6.45 -22.44 -3.30
N LEU A 29 -6.98 -23.53 -2.75
CA LEU A 29 -6.58 -24.90 -3.12
C LEU A 29 -6.85 -25.18 -4.61
N ASN A 30 -8.01 -24.77 -5.12
CA ASN A 30 -8.33 -24.87 -6.54
C ASN A 30 -7.39 -24.02 -7.41
N GLY A 31 -7.01 -22.83 -6.94
CA GLY A 31 -6.03 -21.96 -7.61
C GLY A 31 -4.67 -22.65 -7.73
N LEU A 32 -4.16 -23.23 -6.64
CA LEU A 32 -2.91 -23.99 -6.64
C LEU A 32 -2.97 -25.21 -7.56
N ALA A 33 -4.08 -25.95 -7.56
CA ALA A 33 -4.27 -27.13 -8.43
C ALA A 33 -4.26 -26.78 -9.92
N ARG A 34 -4.56 -25.53 -10.31
CA ARG A 34 -4.53 -25.06 -11.70
C ARG A 34 -3.13 -24.70 -12.20
N VAL A 35 -2.16 -24.43 -11.31
CA VAL A 35 -0.82 -23.99 -11.69
C VAL A 35 -0.16 -24.89 -12.74
N PRO A 36 -0.19 -26.24 -12.64
CA PRO A 36 0.44 -27.12 -13.63
C PRO A 36 -0.23 -27.12 -15.01
N PHE A 37 -1.47 -26.63 -15.11
CA PHE A 37 -2.28 -26.65 -16.32
C PHE A 37 -2.37 -25.28 -17.01
N GLN A 38 -1.76 -24.26 -16.45
CA GLN A 38 -1.69 -22.94 -17.05
C GLN A 38 -0.38 -22.72 -17.79
N LYS A 39 -0.39 -21.75 -18.72
CA LYS A 39 0.85 -21.28 -19.36
C LYS A 39 1.79 -20.81 -18.24
N PRO A 40 2.99 -21.41 -18.10
CA PRO A 40 3.94 -21.00 -17.09
C PRO A 40 4.30 -19.52 -17.28
N TRP A 41 4.52 -18.82 -16.17
CA TRP A 41 5.05 -17.47 -16.25
C TRP A 41 6.40 -17.47 -16.97
N SER A 42 6.60 -16.49 -17.84
CA SER A 42 7.84 -16.32 -18.59
C SER A 42 8.37 -14.91 -18.34
N GLY A 43 8.95 -14.72 -17.16
CA GLY A 43 9.61 -13.49 -16.77
C GLY A 43 11.13 -13.54 -17.03
N PRO A 44 11.85 -12.45 -16.72
CA PRO A 44 13.30 -12.38 -16.86
C PRO A 44 14.08 -13.29 -15.88
N GLY A 45 13.39 -13.90 -14.90
CA GLY A 45 13.98 -14.81 -13.91
C GLY A 45 14.17 -16.25 -14.40
N GLY A 46 14.75 -17.09 -13.52
CA GLY A 46 14.98 -18.51 -13.79
C GLY A 46 13.71 -19.36 -13.70
N LEU A 47 13.84 -20.67 -13.96
CA LEU A 47 12.71 -21.63 -13.87
C LEU A 47 12.03 -21.62 -12.50
N LEU A 48 12.82 -21.59 -11.41
CA LEU A 48 12.29 -21.57 -10.05
C LEU A 48 11.58 -20.25 -9.73
N ASP A 49 12.12 -19.11 -10.19
CA ASP A 49 11.48 -17.81 -10.02
C ASP A 49 10.15 -17.75 -10.75
N ASN A 50 10.13 -18.22 -12.01
CA ASN A 50 8.93 -18.27 -12.83
C ASN A 50 7.87 -19.22 -12.26
N LEU A 51 8.28 -20.34 -11.65
CA LEU A 51 7.38 -21.21 -10.91
C LEU A 51 6.81 -20.51 -9.67
N GLY A 52 7.66 -19.86 -8.87
CA GLY A 52 7.24 -19.08 -7.70
C GLY A 52 6.25 -17.99 -8.08
N GLN A 53 6.52 -17.25 -9.16
CA GLN A 53 5.64 -16.20 -9.69
C GLN A 53 4.29 -16.78 -10.15
N SER A 54 4.32 -17.94 -10.83
CA SER A 54 3.10 -18.63 -11.26
C SER A 54 2.23 -19.05 -10.06
N VAL A 55 2.86 -19.61 -9.01
CA VAL A 55 2.17 -20.04 -7.78
C VAL A 55 1.60 -18.84 -7.02
N THR A 56 2.41 -17.79 -6.80
CA THR A 56 1.95 -16.57 -6.12
C THR A 56 0.79 -15.96 -6.88
N ARG A 57 0.93 -15.76 -8.20
CA ARG A 57 -0.12 -15.19 -9.04
C ARG A 57 -1.43 -15.97 -8.92
N GLN A 58 -1.41 -17.29 -9.08
CA GLN A 58 -2.64 -18.08 -9.02
C GLN A 58 -3.28 -18.07 -7.63
N THR A 59 -2.47 -18.11 -6.58
CA THR A 59 -2.95 -18.06 -5.20
C THR A 59 -3.63 -16.73 -4.91
N ILE A 60 -2.99 -15.61 -5.27
CA ILE A 60 -3.54 -14.27 -5.03
C ILE A 60 -4.74 -14.01 -5.93
N ARG A 61 -4.73 -14.46 -7.18
CA ARG A 61 -5.89 -14.34 -8.08
C ARG A 61 -7.12 -15.09 -7.56
N ALA A 62 -6.92 -16.29 -7.01
CA ALA A 62 -7.99 -17.07 -6.39
C ALA A 62 -8.53 -16.41 -5.11
N PHE A 63 -7.63 -15.85 -4.31
CA PHE A 63 -7.98 -15.06 -3.13
C PHE A 63 -8.82 -13.83 -3.51
N MET A 64 -8.33 -13.01 -4.45
CA MET A 64 -9.01 -11.77 -4.87
C MET A 64 -10.36 -12.07 -5.52
N GLY A 65 -10.42 -13.06 -6.43
CA GLY A 65 -11.66 -13.43 -7.11
C GLY A 65 -12.73 -13.96 -6.17
N TYR A 66 -12.35 -14.70 -5.12
CA TYR A 66 -13.31 -15.12 -4.09
C TYR A 66 -13.75 -13.94 -3.23
N SER A 67 -12.79 -13.17 -2.73
CA SER A 67 -13.03 -12.07 -1.78
C SER A 67 -13.94 -10.99 -2.37
N MET A 68 -13.73 -10.60 -3.62
CA MET A 68 -14.56 -9.59 -4.29
C MET A 68 -15.96 -10.10 -4.67
N GLY A 69 -16.20 -11.41 -4.60
CA GLY A 69 -17.52 -12.01 -4.84
C GLY A 69 -18.39 -12.09 -3.59
N LEU A 70 -17.85 -11.80 -2.41
CA LEU A 70 -18.57 -11.89 -1.14
C LEU A 70 -19.49 -10.68 -0.90
N PRO A 71 -20.65 -10.87 -0.25
CA PRO A 71 -21.37 -9.77 0.39
C PRO A 71 -20.48 -9.03 1.38
N ILE A 72 -20.68 -7.72 1.54
CA ILE A 72 -19.77 -6.88 2.33
C ILE A 72 -19.61 -7.36 3.78
N GLU A 73 -20.68 -7.79 4.45
CA GLU A 73 -20.62 -8.30 5.83
C GLU A 73 -19.76 -9.58 5.94
N GLU A 74 -19.80 -10.44 4.92
CA GLU A 74 -18.98 -11.65 4.86
C GLU A 74 -17.51 -11.31 4.58
N PHE A 75 -17.29 -10.35 3.67
CA PHE A 75 -15.96 -9.81 3.40
C PHE A 75 -15.32 -9.22 4.67
N ARG A 76 -16.07 -8.43 5.47
CA ARG A 76 -15.61 -7.87 6.75
C ARG A 76 -15.25 -8.95 7.77
N SER A 77 -16.08 -9.98 7.90
CA SER A 77 -15.77 -11.12 8.77
C SER A 77 -14.51 -11.86 8.33
N MET A 78 -14.32 -12.06 7.02
CA MET A 78 -13.13 -12.70 6.48
C MET A 78 -11.89 -11.83 6.66
N GLU A 79 -11.98 -10.53 6.41
CA GLU A 79 -10.92 -9.55 6.67
C GLU A 79 -10.47 -9.58 8.13
N LYS A 80 -11.41 -9.59 9.08
CA LYS A 80 -11.12 -9.74 10.51
C LYS A 80 -10.37 -11.03 10.82
N PHE A 81 -10.83 -12.14 10.26
CA PHE A 81 -10.19 -13.44 10.45
C PHE A 81 -8.75 -13.46 9.94
N ILE A 82 -8.50 -12.88 8.76
CA ILE A 82 -7.16 -12.78 8.18
C ILE A 82 -6.28 -11.87 9.06
N ASP A 83 -6.81 -10.74 9.53
CA ASP A 83 -6.09 -9.82 10.41
C ASP A 83 -5.69 -10.49 11.73
N ASP A 84 -6.58 -11.30 12.33
CA ASP A 84 -6.28 -12.07 13.55
C ASP A 84 -5.17 -13.11 13.33
N ILE A 85 -5.13 -13.76 12.17
CA ILE A 85 -4.01 -14.64 11.79
C ILE A 85 -2.72 -13.81 11.65
N CYS A 86 -2.80 -12.68 10.95
CA CYS A 86 -1.65 -11.80 10.72
C CYS A 86 -1.05 -11.28 12.04
N LYS A 87 -1.88 -10.90 13.02
CA LYS A 87 -1.44 -10.50 14.38
C LYS A 87 -0.66 -11.60 15.11
N ILE A 88 -0.91 -12.88 14.80
CA ILE A 88 -0.20 -14.01 15.39
C ILE A 88 1.09 -14.32 14.62
N VAL A 89 1.02 -14.30 13.28
CA VAL A 89 2.09 -14.79 12.41
C VAL A 89 3.15 -13.72 12.11
N LEU A 90 2.73 -12.47 11.86
CA LEU A 90 3.62 -11.44 11.36
C LEU A 90 4.60 -10.90 12.41
N PRO A 91 4.22 -10.63 13.66
CA PRO A 91 5.19 -10.11 14.64
C PRO A 91 6.38 -11.05 14.90
N PRO A 92 6.21 -12.39 15.03
CA PRO A 92 7.34 -13.31 15.08
C PRO A 92 8.20 -13.29 13.81
N VAL A 93 7.59 -13.26 12.61
CA VAL A 93 8.33 -13.22 11.34
C VAL A 93 9.15 -11.93 11.21
N VAL A 94 8.56 -10.79 11.53
CA VAL A 94 9.23 -9.48 11.53
C VAL A 94 10.33 -9.42 12.59
N GLY A 95 10.06 -9.95 13.79
CA GLY A 95 11.04 -10.02 14.87
C GLY A 95 12.23 -10.93 14.55
N LEU A 96 12.00 -12.10 13.94
CA LEU A 96 13.04 -13.05 13.52
C LEU A 96 13.90 -12.53 12.37
N ALA A 97 13.33 -11.71 11.49
CA ALA A 97 14.07 -11.00 10.44
C ALA A 97 15.04 -9.93 10.98
N GLY A 98 14.97 -9.66 12.29
CA GLY A 98 15.97 -8.92 13.04
C GLY A 98 15.85 -7.42 12.89
N LYS A 99 15.61 -6.75 14.03
CA LYS A 99 15.68 -5.30 14.24
C LYS A 99 14.47 -4.44 13.86
N VAL A 100 13.29 -5.00 13.61
CA VAL A 100 12.07 -4.18 13.53
C VAL A 100 11.11 -4.54 14.67
N GLU A 101 10.54 -3.53 15.31
CA GLU A 101 9.41 -3.66 16.24
C GLU A 101 8.11 -3.17 15.60
N ILE A 102 6.99 -3.72 16.07
CA ILE A 102 5.64 -3.30 15.66
C ILE A 102 4.91 -2.83 16.92
N VAL A 103 4.43 -1.59 16.90
CA VAL A 103 3.74 -0.95 18.03
C VAL A 103 2.42 -0.37 17.56
N ALA A 104 1.31 -0.73 18.22
CA ALA A 104 0.02 -0.10 17.95
C ALA A 104 -0.02 1.31 18.54
N ASP A 105 -0.59 2.26 17.80
CA ASP A 105 -0.72 3.65 18.23
C ASP A 105 -1.94 4.29 17.52
N GLU A 106 -2.29 5.50 17.95
CA GLU A 106 -3.35 6.32 17.38
C GLU A 106 -2.82 7.73 17.13
N VAL A 107 -2.82 8.16 15.85
CA VAL A 107 -2.38 9.51 15.45
C VAL A 107 -3.61 10.31 15.05
N ALA A 108 -3.86 11.42 15.75
CA ALA A 108 -5.02 12.30 15.53
C ALA A 108 -6.38 11.57 15.51
N GLY A 109 -6.55 10.55 16.38
CA GLY A 109 -7.80 9.77 16.44
C GLY A 109 -7.86 8.61 15.44
N ILE A 110 -6.85 8.45 14.58
CA ILE A 110 -6.80 7.39 13.58
C ILE A 110 -5.88 6.26 14.08
N PRO A 111 -6.41 5.04 14.28
CA PRO A 111 -5.60 3.91 14.70
C PRO A 111 -4.60 3.51 13.62
N GLY A 112 -3.51 2.87 14.03
CA GLY A 112 -2.53 2.33 13.10
C GLY A 112 -1.48 1.49 13.80
N ILE A 113 -0.43 1.15 13.08
CA ILE A 113 0.76 0.54 13.66
C ILE A 113 2.01 1.27 13.19
N TRP A 114 2.96 1.40 14.10
CA TRP A 114 4.33 1.79 13.81
C TRP A 114 5.18 0.56 13.55
N CYS A 115 6.02 0.64 12.52
CA CYS A 115 7.14 -0.27 12.27
C CYS A 115 8.43 0.53 12.40
N ARG A 116 9.33 0.13 13.30
CA ARG A 116 10.54 0.91 13.65
C ARG A 116 11.76 0.04 13.87
N ALA A 117 12.94 0.59 13.62
CA ALA A 117 14.17 -0.10 13.95
C ALA A 117 14.30 -0.24 15.47
N LYS A 118 14.59 -1.44 16.00
CA LYS A 118 14.76 -1.64 17.46
C LYS A 118 15.85 -0.73 18.04
N ASP A 119 16.95 -0.53 17.31
CA ASP A 119 18.05 0.32 17.77
C ASP A 119 17.71 1.83 17.77
N SER A 120 16.55 2.24 17.23
CA SER A 120 16.07 3.62 17.29
C SER A 120 15.01 3.84 18.36
N THR A 121 14.55 2.80 19.07
CA THR A 121 13.36 2.89 19.93
C THR A 121 13.59 2.93 21.44
N ASP A 122 12.72 3.67 22.14
CA ASP A 122 12.73 3.81 23.61
C ASP A 122 12.59 2.48 24.36
N SER A 123 11.87 1.51 23.77
CA SER A 123 11.66 0.18 24.32
C SER A 123 12.90 -0.73 24.27
N TYR A 124 13.88 -0.42 23.43
CA TYR A 124 15.01 -1.29 23.12
C TYR A 124 16.37 -0.68 23.47
N VAL A 125 16.43 0.62 23.76
CA VAL A 125 17.68 1.30 24.12
C VAL A 125 17.49 2.12 25.40
N ASP A 126 18.02 1.61 26.51
CA ASP A 126 17.98 2.27 27.83
C ASP A 126 18.85 3.54 27.90
N ASP A 127 19.86 3.65 27.02
CA ASP A 127 20.84 4.74 26.98
C ASP A 127 20.61 5.63 25.75
N ALA A 128 20.27 6.89 25.97
CA ALA A 128 19.97 7.85 24.90
C ALA A 128 21.13 8.02 23.90
N GLU A 129 22.39 7.82 24.31
CA GLU A 129 23.55 7.93 23.42
C GLU A 129 23.66 6.76 22.43
N GLN A 130 22.95 5.66 22.67
CA GLN A 130 22.95 4.45 21.84
C GLN A 130 21.78 4.41 20.86
N LYS A 131 20.81 5.34 20.96
CA LYS A 131 19.70 5.45 20.00
C LYS A 131 20.25 5.88 18.65
N LYS A 132 19.89 5.14 17.60
CA LYS A 132 20.17 5.60 16.23
C LYS A 132 19.18 6.69 15.83
N ALA A 133 19.69 7.74 15.17
CA ALA A 133 18.84 8.74 14.52
C ALA A 133 17.92 8.06 13.49
N ILE A 134 16.70 8.58 13.38
CA ILE A 134 15.76 8.18 12.34
C ILE A 134 16.01 9.04 11.10
N ASP A 135 16.13 8.41 9.94
CA ASP A 135 16.41 9.14 8.70
C ASP A 135 15.17 9.89 8.19
N GLY A 136 13.97 9.46 8.60
CA GLY A 136 12.70 10.06 8.22
C GLY A 136 11.49 9.29 8.75
N THR A 137 10.31 9.81 8.48
CA THR A 137 9.02 9.15 8.77
C THR A 137 8.27 8.90 7.48
N MET A 138 7.63 7.73 7.36
CA MET A 138 6.75 7.38 6.26
C MET A 138 5.33 7.17 6.76
N LEU A 139 4.38 7.96 6.26
CA LEU A 139 2.96 7.66 6.35
C LEU A 139 2.60 6.69 5.22
N TYR A 140 2.32 5.45 5.56
CA TYR A 140 1.94 4.41 4.60
C TYR A 140 0.42 4.20 4.59
N LEU A 141 -0.17 4.34 3.41
CA LEU A 141 -1.58 4.11 3.13
C LEU A 141 -1.70 2.78 2.40
N HIS A 142 -2.16 1.76 3.12
CA HIS A 142 -2.23 0.39 2.61
C HIS A 142 -3.20 0.24 1.44
N GLY A 143 -2.94 -0.69 0.53
CA GLY A 143 -3.83 -1.05 -0.57
C GLY A 143 -5.11 -1.76 -0.14
N GLY A 144 -5.80 -2.38 -1.11
CA GLY A 144 -7.08 -3.07 -0.90
C GLY A 144 -8.28 -2.42 -1.61
N GLY A 145 -8.03 -1.60 -2.64
CA GLY A 145 -9.07 -1.03 -3.51
C GLY A 145 -10.05 -0.14 -2.75
N TYR A 146 -9.56 0.59 -1.74
CA TYR A 146 -10.36 1.43 -0.83
C TYR A 146 -11.43 0.68 -0.03
N ILE A 147 -11.43 -0.66 -0.07
CA ILE A 147 -12.49 -1.48 0.50
C ILE A 147 -11.98 -2.26 1.70
N GLY A 148 -10.77 -2.82 1.67
CA GLY A 148 -10.30 -3.64 2.78
C GLY A 148 -8.79 -3.76 2.95
N THR A 149 -8.40 -4.83 3.64
CA THR A 149 -7.07 -5.08 4.26
C THR A 149 -6.88 -4.31 5.57
N SER A 150 -5.69 -4.41 6.15
CA SER A 150 -5.38 -3.77 7.45
C SER A 150 -3.91 -3.40 7.56
N PRO A 151 -3.54 -2.51 8.49
CA PRO A 151 -2.13 -2.21 8.76
C PRO A 151 -1.29 -3.45 9.07
N MET A 152 -1.84 -4.39 9.84
CA MET A 152 -1.09 -5.57 10.24
C MET A 152 -0.72 -6.43 9.02
N MET A 153 -1.61 -6.55 8.02
CA MET A 153 -1.30 -7.30 6.78
C MET A 153 -0.08 -6.74 6.03
N TYR A 154 0.27 -5.47 6.25
CA TYR A 154 1.42 -4.79 5.62
C TYR A 154 2.68 -4.77 6.49
N ALA A 155 2.63 -5.29 7.72
CA ALA A 155 3.74 -5.18 8.67
C ALA A 155 5.07 -5.79 8.16
N ALA A 156 5.02 -6.90 7.40
CA ALA A 156 6.22 -7.50 6.83
C ALA A 156 6.86 -6.63 5.73
N PHE A 157 6.04 -5.98 4.91
CA PHE A 157 6.51 -5.06 3.87
C PHE A 157 7.05 -3.77 4.49
N ALA A 158 6.33 -3.18 5.44
CA ALA A 158 6.81 -2.02 6.19
C ALA A 158 8.13 -2.33 6.91
N ALA A 159 8.28 -3.50 7.53
CA ALA A 159 9.56 -3.90 8.11
C ALA A 159 10.69 -3.99 7.07
N ALA A 160 10.41 -4.39 5.83
CA ALA A 160 11.41 -4.37 4.76
C ALA A 160 11.79 -2.94 4.37
N LEU A 161 10.82 -2.03 4.30
CA LEU A 161 11.05 -0.61 4.04
C LEU A 161 11.84 0.07 5.17
N VAL A 162 11.54 -0.22 6.45
CA VAL A 162 12.33 0.27 7.60
C VAL A 162 13.79 -0.12 7.46
N ARG A 163 14.08 -1.39 7.15
CA ARG A 163 15.46 -1.88 6.99
C ARG A 163 16.19 -1.27 5.79
N LEU A 164 15.43 -0.91 4.76
CA LEU A 164 15.96 -0.35 3.52
C LEU A 164 16.27 1.15 3.67
N THR A 165 15.36 1.89 4.28
CA THR A 165 15.36 3.37 4.28
C THR A 165 15.82 3.98 5.60
N GLY A 166 15.83 3.21 6.69
CA GLY A 166 16.05 3.76 8.03
C GLY A 166 14.85 4.55 8.58
N PHE A 167 13.75 4.64 7.83
CA PHE A 167 12.57 5.40 8.25
C PHE A 167 11.73 4.63 9.26
N GLU A 168 11.07 5.37 10.14
CA GLU A 168 9.91 4.86 10.86
C GLU A 168 8.68 4.89 9.96
N ILE A 169 7.84 3.85 10.04
CA ILE A 169 6.68 3.74 9.16
C ILE A 169 5.43 3.65 10.01
N PHE A 170 4.53 4.61 9.85
CA PHE A 170 3.18 4.53 10.39
C PHE A 170 2.22 4.08 9.30
N ILE A 171 1.58 2.94 9.51
CA ILE A 171 0.55 2.43 8.61
C ILE A 171 -0.82 2.75 9.22
N ALA A 172 -1.56 3.64 8.57
CA ALA A 172 -2.85 4.10 9.05
C ALA A 172 -3.97 3.08 8.77
N ASP A 173 -4.82 2.80 9.76
CA ASP A 173 -6.08 2.08 9.61
C ASP A 173 -7.19 3.09 9.26
N TYR A 174 -7.17 3.57 8.02
CA TYR A 174 -8.10 4.60 7.55
C TYR A 174 -9.48 4.00 7.21
N ARG A 175 -10.52 4.84 7.23
CA ARG A 175 -11.89 4.44 6.89
C ARG A 175 -12.04 4.08 5.41
N MET A 176 -12.72 2.97 5.15
CA MET A 176 -12.86 2.38 3.82
C MET A 176 -14.33 2.21 3.38
N ALA A 177 -14.52 2.13 2.06
CA ALA A 177 -15.81 1.88 1.42
C ALA A 177 -16.27 0.43 1.60
N PRO A 178 -17.57 0.14 1.47
CA PRO A 178 -18.68 1.07 1.21
C PRO A 178 -19.18 1.85 2.43
N GLU A 179 -18.78 1.47 3.65
CA GLU A 179 -19.26 2.10 4.89
C GLU A 179 -18.84 3.56 4.96
N PHE A 180 -17.61 3.84 4.52
CA PHE A 180 -17.04 5.18 4.46
C PHE A 180 -16.47 5.45 3.06
N PRO A 181 -17.31 5.87 2.11
CA PRO A 181 -16.92 6.21 0.74
C PRO A 181 -15.98 7.43 0.72
N PHE A 182 -15.45 7.76 -0.46
CA PHE A 182 -14.75 9.02 -0.67
C PHE A 182 -15.60 10.22 -0.18
N PRO A 183 -15.00 11.21 0.53
CA PRO A 183 -13.57 11.39 0.83
C PRO A 183 -13.14 10.92 2.23
N ALA A 184 -13.84 9.98 2.88
CA ALA A 184 -13.58 9.64 4.28
C ALA A 184 -12.13 9.20 4.56
N GLY A 185 -11.58 8.30 3.75
CA GLY A 185 -10.18 7.88 3.87
C GLY A 185 -9.18 9.02 3.63
N VAL A 186 -9.51 9.99 2.77
CA VAL A 186 -8.64 11.15 2.50
C VAL A 186 -8.58 12.05 3.72
N HIS A 187 -9.73 12.28 4.38
CA HIS A 187 -9.78 13.04 5.62
C HIS A 187 -8.98 12.36 6.74
N ASP A 188 -9.11 11.03 6.89
CA ASP A 188 -8.33 10.29 7.89
C ASP A 188 -6.83 10.38 7.61
N ALA A 189 -6.41 10.25 6.34
CA ALA A 189 -5.02 10.37 5.95
C ALA A 189 -4.48 11.80 6.20
N ALA A 190 -5.31 12.83 5.99
CA ALA A 190 -4.96 14.22 6.28
C ALA A 190 -4.86 14.49 7.79
N ASP A 191 -5.75 13.91 8.59
CA ASP A 191 -5.69 13.99 10.05
C ASP A 191 -4.42 13.34 10.60
N VAL A 192 -4.06 12.14 10.10
CA VAL A 192 -2.79 11.49 10.44
C VAL A 192 -1.60 12.34 10.03
N TYR A 193 -1.58 12.86 8.79
CA TYR A 193 -0.50 13.72 8.31
C TYR A 193 -0.29 14.92 9.23
N ARG A 194 -1.36 15.64 9.58
CA ARG A 194 -1.31 16.75 10.52
C ARG A 194 -0.87 16.32 11.92
N GLY A 195 -1.37 15.19 12.41
CA GLY A 195 -1.00 14.65 13.72
C GLY A 195 0.49 14.31 13.80
N LEU A 196 1.10 13.84 12.72
CA LEU A 196 2.56 13.63 12.65
C LEU A 196 3.32 14.95 12.73
N LEU A 197 2.87 16.00 12.01
CA LEU A 197 3.47 17.33 12.11
C LEU A 197 3.34 17.93 13.52
N GLU A 198 2.19 17.76 14.16
CA GLU A 198 1.93 18.22 15.54
C GLU A 198 2.79 17.47 16.57
N ARG A 199 3.19 16.24 16.28
CA ARG A 199 4.17 15.46 17.07
C ARG A 199 5.64 15.83 16.77
N GLY A 200 5.87 16.83 15.92
CA GLY A 200 7.20 17.36 15.62
C GLY A 200 7.91 16.73 14.43
N VAL A 201 7.23 15.91 13.61
CA VAL A 201 7.81 15.45 12.35
C VAL A 201 7.88 16.63 11.38
N ASP A 202 9.09 17.01 10.95
CA ASP A 202 9.25 18.02 9.90
C ASP A 202 8.68 17.48 8.58
N PRO A 203 7.88 18.27 7.83
CA PRO A 203 7.40 17.85 6.50
C PRO A 203 8.54 17.52 5.51
N ALA A 204 9.73 18.11 5.66
CA ALA A 204 10.93 17.79 4.89
C ALA A 204 11.54 16.42 5.22
N HIS A 205 11.09 15.78 6.30
CA HIS A 205 11.45 14.43 6.73
C HIS A 205 10.28 13.44 6.63
N LEU A 206 9.16 13.84 6.03
CA LEU A 206 7.93 13.04 5.94
C LEU A 206 7.66 12.60 4.50
N VAL A 207 7.60 11.28 4.28
CA VAL A 207 7.20 10.65 3.02
C VAL A 207 5.77 10.14 3.13
N VAL A 208 4.96 10.40 2.10
CA VAL A 208 3.66 9.72 1.93
C VAL A 208 3.87 8.55 0.99
N ALA A 209 3.37 7.37 1.35
CA ALA A 209 3.51 6.17 0.54
C ALA A 209 2.20 5.38 0.48
N GLY A 210 2.04 4.58 -0.57
CA GLY A 210 0.91 3.64 -0.66
C GLY A 210 0.95 2.77 -1.90
N ASP A 211 0.17 1.70 -1.88
CA ASP A 211 0.04 0.74 -2.98
C ASP A 211 -1.39 0.55 -3.44
N SER A 212 -1.61 0.23 -4.72
CA SER A 212 -2.96 -0.01 -5.25
C SER A 212 -3.90 1.18 -4.92
N GLY A 213 -5.11 0.93 -4.42
CA GLY A 213 -6.00 1.97 -3.88
C GLY A 213 -5.38 2.84 -2.77
N GLY A 214 -4.46 2.32 -1.95
CA GLY A 214 -3.71 3.12 -0.98
C GLY A 214 -2.75 4.10 -1.65
N GLY A 215 -2.20 3.73 -2.81
CA GLY A 215 -1.41 4.61 -3.67
C GLY A 215 -2.26 5.71 -4.31
N GLY A 216 -3.47 5.39 -4.77
CA GLY A 216 -4.43 6.40 -5.21
C GLY A 216 -4.89 7.31 -4.07
N LEU A 217 -5.11 6.77 -2.87
CA LEU A 217 -5.39 7.55 -1.67
C LEU A 217 -4.24 8.49 -1.32
N ALA A 218 -2.99 8.05 -1.46
CA ALA A 218 -1.81 8.90 -1.28
C ALA A 218 -1.78 10.08 -2.25
N THR A 219 -2.13 9.86 -3.53
CA THR A 219 -2.24 10.97 -4.49
C THR A 219 -3.40 11.93 -4.15
N SER A 220 -4.53 11.40 -3.68
CA SER A 220 -5.68 12.19 -3.23
C SER A 220 -5.34 13.03 -1.99
N LEU A 221 -4.53 12.48 -1.07
CA LEU A 221 -3.99 13.21 0.07
C LEU A 221 -3.09 14.36 -0.41
N VAL A 222 -2.17 14.13 -1.35
CA VAL A 222 -1.30 15.19 -1.88
C VAL A 222 -2.13 16.34 -2.48
N ALA A 223 -3.19 16.05 -3.24
CA ALA A 223 -4.11 17.07 -3.73
C ALA A 223 -4.82 17.81 -2.57
N TYR A 224 -5.30 17.08 -1.57
CA TYR A 224 -5.93 17.66 -0.38
C TYR A 224 -4.99 18.61 0.38
N LEU A 225 -3.73 18.20 0.59
CA LEU A 225 -2.72 19.00 1.30
C LEU A 225 -2.47 20.34 0.56
N ARG A 226 -2.41 20.31 -0.78
CA ARG A 226 -2.27 21.51 -1.62
C ARG A 226 -3.43 22.46 -1.41
N ASP A 227 -4.64 21.94 -1.55
CA ASP A 227 -5.87 22.73 -1.58
C ASP A 227 -6.21 23.33 -0.21
N HIS A 228 -5.56 22.85 0.86
CA HIS A 228 -5.72 23.33 2.23
C HIS A 228 -4.47 24.02 2.78
N ASP A 229 -3.52 24.41 1.92
CA ASP A 229 -2.29 25.12 2.28
C ASP A 229 -1.47 24.42 3.38
N LEU A 230 -1.49 23.08 3.40
CA LEU A 230 -0.67 22.28 4.31
C LEU A 230 0.75 22.11 3.74
N PRO A 231 1.77 21.94 4.61
CA PRO A 231 3.12 21.69 4.15
C PRO A 231 3.19 20.46 3.22
N LYS A 232 3.99 20.57 2.17
CA LYS A 232 4.25 19.47 1.23
C LYS A 232 5.15 18.41 1.90
N PRO A 233 4.88 17.10 1.71
CA PRO A 233 5.81 16.05 2.13
C PRO A 233 7.11 16.09 1.31
N ALA A 234 8.18 15.55 1.88
CA ALA A 234 9.47 15.43 1.21
C ALA A 234 9.38 14.65 -0.12
N ALA A 235 8.62 13.55 -0.11
CA ALA A 235 8.42 12.70 -1.28
C ALA A 235 7.09 11.93 -1.24
N LEU A 236 6.72 11.41 -2.40
CA LEU A 236 5.60 10.49 -2.61
C LEU A 236 6.14 9.15 -3.16
N ALA A 237 5.82 8.03 -2.53
CA ALA A 237 6.26 6.69 -2.96
C ALA A 237 5.08 5.76 -3.26
N LEU A 238 4.94 5.37 -4.53
CA LEU A 238 3.77 4.63 -5.03
C LEU A 238 4.16 3.25 -5.56
N PHE A 239 3.37 2.23 -5.21
CA PHE A 239 3.55 0.85 -5.69
C PHE A 239 2.29 0.36 -6.40
N SER A 240 2.34 0.23 -7.73
CA SER A 240 1.20 -0.11 -8.58
C SER A 240 -0.06 0.72 -8.22
N PRO A 241 0.00 2.07 -8.20
CA PRO A 241 -1.09 2.88 -7.64
C PRO A 241 -2.33 2.86 -8.55
N GLU A 242 -3.52 2.77 -7.94
CA GLU A 242 -4.81 2.87 -8.62
C GLU A 242 -5.22 4.35 -8.69
N ILE A 243 -4.74 5.04 -9.74
CA ILE A 243 -4.80 6.51 -9.92
C ILE A 243 -5.61 6.97 -11.13
N ASP A 244 -6.25 6.03 -11.81
CA ASP A 244 -7.25 6.26 -12.83
C ASP A 244 -8.42 5.32 -12.58
N LEU A 245 -9.53 5.87 -12.10
CA LEU A 245 -10.73 5.10 -11.77
C LEU A 245 -11.70 4.99 -12.96
N ASP A 246 -11.43 5.64 -14.10
CA ASP A 246 -12.24 5.46 -15.32
C ASP A 246 -12.02 4.06 -15.92
N LEU A 247 -10.81 3.51 -15.72
CA LEU A 247 -10.45 2.14 -16.11
C LEU A 247 -10.75 1.86 -17.60
N ASP A 248 -10.47 2.83 -18.47
CA ASP A 248 -10.79 2.79 -19.90
C ASP A 248 -9.57 2.55 -20.81
N HIS A 249 -8.36 2.50 -20.24
CA HIS A 249 -7.14 2.15 -20.95
C HIS A 249 -7.11 0.71 -21.49
N ASP A 250 -6.41 0.50 -22.61
CA ASP A 250 -6.25 -0.82 -23.24
C ASP A 250 -5.65 -1.86 -22.27
N SER A 251 -4.70 -1.48 -21.40
CA SER A 251 -4.11 -2.38 -20.39
C SER A 251 -5.13 -3.02 -19.46
N ILE A 252 -6.29 -2.38 -19.23
CA ILE A 252 -7.35 -2.92 -18.36
C ILE A 252 -7.84 -4.27 -18.88
N VAL A 253 -8.02 -4.37 -20.21
CA VAL A 253 -8.49 -5.60 -20.86
C VAL A 253 -7.33 -6.49 -21.26
N GLU A 254 -6.27 -5.92 -21.84
CA GLU A 254 -5.12 -6.67 -22.36
C GLU A 254 -4.38 -7.43 -21.25
N ASN A 255 -4.23 -6.82 -20.06
CA ASN A 255 -3.47 -7.41 -18.96
C ASN A 255 -4.31 -8.23 -17.98
N ALA A 256 -5.65 -8.15 -18.01
CA ALA A 256 -6.52 -8.95 -17.14
C ALA A 256 -6.24 -10.48 -17.14
N PRO A 257 -5.82 -11.12 -18.25
CA PRO A 257 -5.40 -12.52 -18.22
C PRO A 257 -4.12 -12.77 -17.42
N TYR A 258 -3.22 -11.79 -17.32
CA TYR A 258 -1.91 -11.90 -16.68
C TYR A 258 -1.92 -11.42 -15.23
N ASP A 259 -2.80 -10.48 -14.89
CA ASP A 259 -2.84 -9.89 -13.56
C ASP A 259 -3.40 -10.85 -12.49
N ILE A 260 -3.18 -10.49 -11.23
CA ILE A 260 -3.80 -11.07 -10.03
C ILE A 260 -5.17 -10.47 -9.75
N LEU A 261 -5.40 -9.23 -10.19
CA LEU A 261 -6.66 -8.54 -10.05
C LEU A 261 -7.72 -9.18 -10.95
N PRO A 262 -8.99 -9.24 -10.52
CA PRO A 262 -10.05 -9.71 -11.39
C PRO A 262 -10.25 -8.73 -12.55
N TRP A 263 -10.69 -9.25 -13.70
CA TRP A 263 -10.89 -8.47 -14.93
C TRP A 263 -11.87 -7.29 -14.79
N SER A 264 -12.64 -7.24 -13.71
CA SER A 264 -13.53 -6.15 -13.34
C SER A 264 -13.28 -5.77 -11.87
N ILE A 265 -12.92 -4.52 -11.62
CA ILE A 265 -12.74 -3.98 -10.26
C ILE A 265 -13.86 -2.98 -9.96
N PRO A 266 -14.58 -3.14 -8.84
CA PRO A 266 -15.65 -2.23 -8.47
C PRO A 266 -15.12 -0.96 -7.81
N VAL A 267 -15.12 0.16 -8.56
CA VAL A 267 -14.78 1.50 -8.01
C VAL A 267 -16.00 2.23 -7.43
N ALA A 268 -17.21 1.83 -7.83
CA ALA A 268 -18.46 2.50 -7.46
C ALA A 268 -18.72 2.60 -5.94
N PRO A 269 -18.44 1.57 -5.11
CA PRO A 269 -18.57 1.67 -3.65
C PRO A 269 -17.76 2.81 -3.04
N TYR A 270 -16.57 3.08 -3.60
CA TYR A 270 -15.70 4.15 -3.16
C TYR A 270 -16.17 5.52 -3.67
N LEU A 271 -16.47 5.64 -4.96
CA LEU A 271 -16.81 6.92 -5.60
C LEU A 271 -18.11 7.56 -5.09
N ARG A 272 -19.14 6.75 -4.79
CA ARG A 272 -20.46 7.19 -4.32
C ARG A 272 -20.99 8.50 -4.93
N GLY A 273 -20.97 8.59 -6.26
CA GLY A 273 -21.52 9.72 -7.02
C GLY A 273 -20.47 10.73 -7.50
N VAL A 274 -19.21 10.59 -7.08
CA VAL A 274 -18.08 11.27 -7.74
C VAL A 274 -17.81 10.62 -9.09
N GLN A 275 -17.48 11.44 -10.09
CA GLN A 275 -17.14 10.92 -11.42
C GLN A 275 -15.77 10.23 -11.36
N PRO A 276 -15.58 9.10 -12.05
CA PRO A 276 -14.30 8.39 -12.05
C PRO A 276 -13.12 9.24 -12.54
N ASN A 277 -13.37 10.22 -13.42
CA ASN A 277 -12.36 11.13 -13.97
C ASN A 277 -12.20 12.45 -13.19
N ASP A 278 -12.74 12.53 -11.97
CA ASP A 278 -12.52 13.66 -11.07
C ASP A 278 -11.07 13.62 -10.54
N ASP A 279 -10.36 14.75 -10.63
CA ASP A 279 -8.93 14.84 -10.28
C ASP A 279 -8.64 14.58 -8.79
N ARG A 280 -9.66 14.65 -7.94
CA ARG A 280 -9.55 14.34 -6.50
C ARG A 280 -9.50 12.85 -6.20
N VAL A 281 -9.85 11.99 -7.15
CA VAL A 281 -9.83 10.53 -7.01
C VAL A 281 -8.96 9.85 -8.07
N SER A 282 -8.71 10.53 -9.19
CA SER A 282 -7.92 10.02 -10.31
C SER A 282 -6.84 11.02 -10.70
N ALA A 283 -5.65 10.86 -10.13
CA ALA A 283 -4.53 11.77 -10.31
C ALA A 283 -4.04 11.89 -11.77
N VAL A 284 -4.39 10.93 -12.65
CA VAL A 284 -4.10 11.01 -14.09
C VAL A 284 -4.72 12.25 -14.75
N TYR A 285 -5.86 12.74 -14.22
CA TYR A 285 -6.56 13.93 -14.72
C TYR A 285 -6.11 15.22 -14.01
N GLY A 286 -5.21 15.12 -13.03
CA GLY A 286 -4.70 16.26 -12.28
C GLY A 286 -3.72 17.12 -13.08
N HIS A 287 -3.56 18.36 -12.63
CA HIS A 287 -2.57 19.29 -13.14
C HIS A 287 -1.51 19.56 -12.05
N PRO A 288 -0.38 18.83 -12.05
CA PRO A 288 0.63 18.96 -11.01
C PRO A 288 1.38 20.30 -11.16
N ASP A 289 1.45 21.05 -10.07
CA ASP A 289 2.30 22.25 -9.96
C ASP A 289 3.73 21.80 -9.59
N PRO A 290 4.76 22.00 -10.44
CA PRO A 290 6.11 21.54 -10.15
C PRO A 290 6.74 22.16 -8.89
N GLU A 291 6.32 23.35 -8.48
CA GLU A 291 6.83 24.00 -7.28
C GLU A 291 6.29 23.30 -6.02
N TRP A 292 5.02 22.88 -6.08
CA TRP A 292 4.30 22.33 -4.93
C TRP A 292 4.19 20.80 -4.93
N PHE A 293 4.23 20.10 -6.06
CA PHE A 293 4.09 18.64 -6.07
C PHE A 293 5.35 17.97 -5.46
N PRO A 294 5.23 16.93 -4.63
CA PRO A 294 6.38 16.24 -4.04
C PRO A 294 7.18 15.46 -5.09
N ALA A 295 8.48 15.28 -4.85
CA ALA A 295 9.28 14.37 -5.65
C ALA A 295 8.67 12.95 -5.57
N THR A 296 8.47 12.30 -6.71
CA THR A 296 7.65 11.09 -6.79
C THR A 296 8.46 9.89 -7.26
N PHE A 297 8.43 8.82 -6.46
CA PHE A 297 8.79 7.47 -6.89
C PHE A 297 7.51 6.71 -7.21
N VAL A 298 7.47 6.03 -8.36
CA VAL A 298 6.36 5.14 -8.71
C VAL A 298 6.89 3.92 -9.44
N CYS A 299 6.49 2.73 -9.00
CA CYS A 299 6.80 1.48 -9.69
C CYS A 299 5.52 0.70 -10.02
N TRP A 300 5.56 -0.10 -11.08
CA TRP A 300 4.43 -0.90 -11.54
C TRP A 300 4.90 -2.09 -12.37
N GLY A 301 4.03 -3.07 -12.56
CA GLY A 301 4.28 -4.22 -13.42
C GLY A 301 3.92 -3.98 -14.89
N GLU A 302 4.73 -4.49 -15.83
CA GLU A 302 4.43 -4.45 -17.28
C GLU A 302 3.10 -5.16 -17.64
N VAL A 303 2.70 -6.14 -16.83
CA VAL A 303 1.51 -6.98 -17.10
C VAL A 303 0.43 -6.82 -16.04
N GLU A 304 0.37 -5.65 -15.39
CA GLU A 304 -0.74 -5.24 -14.53
C GLU A 304 -1.74 -4.35 -15.26
N MET A 305 -3.00 -4.34 -14.82
CA MET A 305 -4.07 -3.63 -15.49
C MET A 305 -3.95 -2.10 -15.41
N PHE A 306 -3.38 -1.56 -14.33
CA PHE A 306 -3.21 -0.11 -14.13
C PHE A 306 -2.03 0.50 -14.90
N ARG A 307 -1.25 -0.32 -15.63
CA ARG A 307 -0.02 0.08 -16.32
C ARG A 307 -0.16 1.36 -17.12
N ASP A 308 -1.15 1.46 -18.00
CA ASP A 308 -1.20 2.59 -18.95
C ASP A 308 -1.63 3.90 -18.26
N GLY A 309 -2.52 3.84 -17.26
CA GLY A 309 -2.84 5.00 -16.42
C GLY A 309 -1.64 5.47 -15.60
N ILE A 310 -0.83 4.54 -15.09
CA ILE A 310 0.42 4.86 -14.37
C ILE A 310 1.46 5.49 -15.31
N ARG A 311 1.62 4.96 -16.53
CA ARG A 311 2.50 5.56 -17.55
C ARG A 311 2.08 6.99 -17.87
N GLN A 312 0.79 7.21 -18.11
CA GLN A 312 0.28 8.55 -18.40
C GLN A 312 0.51 9.50 -17.23
N PHE A 313 0.32 9.06 -15.98
CA PHE A 313 0.62 9.87 -14.81
C PHE A 313 2.11 10.25 -14.72
N VAL A 314 3.02 9.32 -14.99
CA VAL A 314 4.46 9.61 -15.04
C VAL A 314 4.77 10.63 -16.13
N GLU A 315 4.24 10.45 -17.35
CA GLU A 315 4.41 11.39 -18.46
C GLU A 315 3.89 12.79 -18.11
N ASN A 316 2.75 12.88 -17.40
CA ASN A 316 2.19 14.15 -16.93
C ASN A 316 3.11 14.85 -15.91
N LEU A 317 3.69 14.11 -14.96
CA LEU A 317 4.64 14.65 -13.99
C LEU A 317 5.93 15.14 -14.67
N GLU A 318 6.48 14.35 -15.59
CA GLU A 318 7.66 14.72 -16.38
C GLU A 318 7.41 16.00 -17.21
N ALA A 319 6.26 16.06 -17.89
CA ALA A 319 5.87 17.22 -18.71
C ALA A 319 5.67 18.49 -17.88
N ALA A 320 5.20 18.36 -16.63
CA ALA A 320 5.05 19.47 -15.70
C ALA A 320 6.38 19.91 -15.05
N GLY A 321 7.45 19.12 -15.15
CA GLY A 321 8.74 19.39 -14.51
C GLY A 321 8.83 18.94 -13.05
N VAL A 322 7.92 18.07 -12.59
CA VAL A 322 8.02 17.44 -11.27
C VAL A 322 9.15 16.40 -11.29
N PRO A 323 10.03 16.35 -10.27
CA PRO A 323 11.01 15.28 -10.15
C PRO A 323 10.30 13.93 -9.96
N VAL A 324 10.37 13.06 -10.96
CA VAL A 324 9.72 11.74 -10.94
C VAL A 324 10.71 10.64 -11.32
N THR A 325 10.59 9.49 -10.66
CA THR A 325 11.29 8.25 -10.99
C THR A 325 10.25 7.15 -11.20
N GLY A 326 9.95 6.87 -12.47
CA GLY A 326 9.04 5.81 -12.88
C GLY A 326 9.76 4.48 -13.16
N ARG A 327 9.30 3.39 -12.55
CA ARG A 327 9.86 2.05 -12.77
C ARG A 327 8.82 0.99 -13.12
N GLU A 328 8.73 0.71 -14.42
CA GLU A 328 8.02 -0.44 -14.96
C GLU A 328 8.87 -1.73 -14.89
N GLU A 329 8.41 -2.75 -14.17
CA GLU A 329 9.11 -4.04 -14.08
C GLU A 329 8.54 -5.07 -15.06
N ARG A 330 9.42 -5.56 -15.93
CA ARG A 330 9.09 -6.51 -16.99
C ARG A 330 8.53 -7.81 -16.43
N GLY A 331 7.38 -8.23 -16.95
CA GLY A 331 6.71 -9.45 -16.53
C GLY A 331 6.33 -9.47 -15.06
N MET A 332 6.15 -8.32 -14.40
CA MET A 332 5.57 -8.25 -13.07
C MET A 332 4.08 -7.88 -13.16
N PHE A 333 3.29 -8.40 -12.22
CA PHE A 333 1.87 -8.10 -12.03
C PHE A 333 1.68 -7.14 -10.85
N HIS A 334 0.42 -6.78 -10.59
CA HIS A 334 0.03 -5.81 -9.57
C HIS A 334 0.70 -6.04 -8.20
N VAL A 335 1.23 -4.98 -7.60
CA VAL A 335 1.85 -4.95 -6.25
C VAL A 335 2.91 -6.03 -6.00
N PHE A 336 3.66 -6.43 -7.05
CA PHE A 336 4.72 -7.43 -6.94
C PHE A 336 5.78 -7.17 -5.84
N PRO A 337 6.15 -5.93 -5.44
CA PRO A 337 7.13 -5.73 -4.38
C PRO A 337 6.66 -6.26 -3.03
N ILE A 338 5.34 -6.19 -2.79
CA ILE A 338 4.69 -6.62 -1.55
C ILE A 338 4.46 -8.14 -1.58
N LEU A 339 3.98 -8.67 -2.71
CA LEU A 339 3.60 -10.08 -2.84
C LEU A 339 4.78 -11.02 -3.12
N MET A 340 5.85 -10.50 -3.69
CA MET A 340 7.03 -11.25 -4.09
C MET A 340 8.32 -10.55 -3.64
N PRO A 341 8.52 -10.30 -2.34
CA PRO A 341 9.71 -9.60 -1.84
C PRO A 341 11.03 -10.34 -2.14
N TRP A 342 10.93 -11.63 -2.47
CA TRP A 342 12.06 -12.47 -2.87
C TRP A 342 12.48 -12.31 -4.34
N ALA A 343 11.61 -11.76 -5.20
CA ALA A 343 11.90 -11.58 -6.62
C ALA A 343 12.96 -10.51 -6.86
N GLU A 344 13.82 -10.71 -7.87
CA GLU A 344 14.88 -9.75 -8.21
C GLU A 344 14.32 -8.38 -8.63
N SER A 345 13.17 -8.35 -9.31
CA SER A 345 12.44 -7.12 -9.63
C SER A 345 12.07 -6.33 -8.36
N SER A 346 11.53 -7.01 -7.34
CA SER A 346 11.18 -6.38 -6.06
C SER A 346 12.42 -5.82 -5.35
N LYS A 347 13.53 -6.58 -5.32
CA LYS A 347 14.79 -6.12 -4.74
C LYS A 347 15.37 -4.91 -5.46
N ARG A 348 15.23 -4.84 -6.78
CA ARG A 348 15.68 -3.70 -7.61
C ARG A 348 14.88 -2.45 -7.29
N VAL A 349 13.55 -2.55 -7.32
CA VAL A 349 12.63 -1.46 -6.97
C VAL A 349 12.90 -0.93 -5.57
N LEU A 350 13.07 -1.83 -4.59
CA LEU A 350 13.39 -1.44 -3.23
C LEU A 350 14.74 -0.74 -3.14
N ARG A 351 15.78 -1.20 -3.87
CA ARG A 351 17.07 -0.48 -3.89
C ARG A 351 16.95 0.93 -4.47
N GLU A 352 16.25 1.09 -5.60
CA GLU A 352 16.04 2.39 -6.23
C GLU A 352 15.22 3.34 -5.34
N LEU A 353 14.23 2.82 -4.61
CA LEU A 353 13.51 3.58 -3.60
C LEU A 353 14.43 4.08 -2.49
N GLY A 354 15.35 3.24 -2.00
CA GLY A 354 16.35 3.66 -1.01
C GLY A 354 17.25 4.79 -1.50
N GLU A 355 17.75 4.68 -2.73
CA GLU A 355 18.58 5.74 -3.36
C GLU A 355 17.80 7.06 -3.55
N LEU A 356 16.48 6.98 -3.75
CA LEU A 356 15.60 8.14 -3.87
C LEU A 356 15.30 8.76 -2.51
N ALA A 357 15.06 7.93 -1.50
CA ALA A 357 14.91 8.34 -0.11
C ALA A 357 16.13 9.15 0.35
N ASP A 358 17.35 8.63 0.12
CA ASP A 358 18.61 9.32 0.46
C ASP A 358 18.79 10.68 -0.26
N ARG A 359 18.14 10.87 -1.42
CA ARG A 359 18.27 12.09 -2.22
C ARG A 359 17.32 13.20 -1.78
N TYR A 360 16.08 12.85 -1.46
CA TYR A 360 15.02 13.83 -1.20
C TYR A 360 14.63 13.94 0.27
N VAL A 361 15.00 12.96 1.08
CA VAL A 361 14.83 12.98 2.54
C VAL A 361 16.22 13.17 3.14
N ILE A 362 16.46 14.35 3.70
CA ILE A 362 17.68 14.59 4.48
C ILE A 362 17.51 13.82 5.79
N SER A 363 18.51 13.08 6.28
CA SER A 363 18.39 12.49 7.63
C SER A 363 18.20 13.58 8.67
N ASP A 364 17.31 13.39 9.64
CA ASP A 364 17.20 14.27 10.80
C ASP A 364 17.95 13.67 12.00
N PRO A 365 19.23 14.04 12.22
CA PRO A 365 19.98 13.55 13.37
C PRO A 365 19.47 14.07 14.72
N GLN A 366 18.56 15.06 14.71
CA GLN A 366 17.94 15.65 15.89
C GLN A 366 16.49 15.16 16.09
N ALA A 367 15.93 14.39 15.16
CA ALA A 367 14.59 13.84 15.29
C ALA A 367 14.54 12.94 16.53
N ALA A 368 13.86 13.43 17.56
CA ALA A 368 13.39 12.60 18.64
C ALA A 368 12.24 11.74 18.13
N GLN A 369 12.19 10.49 18.56
CA GLN A 369 11.02 9.65 18.36
C GLN A 369 9.75 10.40 18.82
N THR A 370 8.70 10.32 18.01
CA THR A 370 7.44 11.08 18.16
C THR A 370 6.54 10.58 19.31
N HIS A 371 7.13 9.91 20.30
CA HIS A 371 6.45 9.20 21.38
C HIS A 371 7.32 9.12 22.62
#